data_AF-H8KX74-F1
#
_entry.id   AF-H8KX74-F1
#
_cell.length_a   1.000
_cell.length_b   1.000
_cell.length_c   1.000
_cell.angle_alpha   90.00
_cell.angle_beta   90.00
_cell.angle_gamma   90.00
#
_symmetry.space_group_name_H-M   'P 1'
#
loop_
_entity.id
_entity.type
_entity.pdbx_description
1 polymer ?
#
loop_
_entity_poly.entity_id
_entity_poly.type
_entity_poly.pdbx_seq_one_letter_code
_entity_poly.pdbx_strand_id
1 'polypeptide(L)'
;MILHVLNGDALLPNFKRCSFLGDVMIWRECLVEGPVSAKTDEEFWEQRSNYICETYQVTNEEYHHQVIEKLYKIENPARYSEINLWFEFDLFCQANLFFILQRLAKHTLNHTTIYWVQPEQQSVNEYFSGFGNTNNQQLRTYFSNRLLLTSTDLGFGTQVWEAYAQNKKNLLHELTSNPPPNFHFFAEVFRAHLQRSNDDESSANRIEKRLLEAIKNGVDSEIDLLHRFWETESIYGLGDLQVVNYINNLQQKNWIDGLELTSEGEIALNKAF
;
A
#
# COMPACT_ATOMS: atom_id res chain seq x y z
N MET A 1 -14.32 6.70 23.03
CA MET A 1 -14.82 5.79 21.96
C MET A 1 -13.62 5.09 21.32
N ILE A 2 -13.81 3.94 20.68
CA ILE A 2 -12.75 3.24 19.94
C ILE A 2 -12.98 3.48 18.44
N LEU A 3 -11.91 3.67 17.67
CA LEU A 3 -11.93 3.70 16.21
C LEU A 3 -11.12 2.52 15.65
N HIS A 4 -11.68 1.83 14.67
CA HIS A 4 -10.95 0.87 13.84
C HIS A 4 -10.85 1.39 12.42
N VAL A 5 -9.62 1.51 11.91
CA VAL A 5 -9.32 1.93 10.54
C VAL A 5 -8.93 0.68 9.77
N LEU A 6 -9.74 0.28 8.80
CA LEU A 6 -9.48 -0.87 7.93
C LEU A 6 -8.92 -0.39 6.60
N ASN A 7 -7.84 -0.99 6.12
CA ASN A 7 -7.31 -0.70 4.79
C ASN A 7 -8.10 -1.47 3.72
N GLY A 8 -9.08 -0.82 3.10
CA GLY A 8 -9.98 -1.42 2.12
C GLY A 8 -11.13 -2.26 2.71
N ASP A 9 -12.00 -2.75 1.83
CA ASP A 9 -13.25 -3.42 2.20
C ASP A 9 -13.08 -4.91 2.56
N ALA A 10 -11.97 -5.55 2.15
CA ALA A 10 -11.78 -6.99 2.24
C ALA A 10 -11.92 -7.55 3.66
N LEU A 11 -11.46 -6.80 4.67
CA LEU A 11 -11.54 -7.20 6.08
C LEU A 11 -12.94 -6.99 6.67
N LEU A 12 -13.78 -6.11 6.10
CA LEU A 12 -15.05 -5.69 6.72
C LEU A 12 -16.02 -6.85 7.05
N PRO A 13 -16.25 -7.85 6.17
CA PRO A 13 -17.18 -8.94 6.48
C PRO A 13 -16.74 -9.76 7.70
N ASN A 14 -15.45 -10.12 7.79
CA ASN A 14 -14.92 -10.89 8.91
C ASN A 14 -14.81 -10.03 10.18
N PHE A 15 -14.48 -8.74 10.02
CA PHE A 15 -14.47 -7.78 11.11
C PHE A 15 -15.84 -7.66 11.78
N LYS A 16 -16.93 -7.51 11.00
CA LYS A 16 -18.30 -7.44 11.51
C LYS A 16 -18.71 -8.69 12.30
N ARG A 17 -18.23 -9.87 11.89
CA ARG A 17 -18.49 -11.14 12.61
C ARG A 17 -17.76 -11.22 13.95
N CYS A 18 -16.67 -10.48 14.14
CA CYS A 18 -15.94 -10.44 15.40
C CYS A 18 -16.62 -9.57 16.47
N SER A 19 -17.59 -8.72 16.09
CA SER A 19 -18.32 -7.84 17.00
C SER A 19 -17.40 -6.94 17.86
N PHE A 20 -16.30 -6.47 17.27
CA PHE A 20 -15.45 -5.46 17.93
C PHE A 20 -16.25 -4.19 18.24
N LEU A 21 -16.01 -3.62 19.41
CA LEU A 21 -16.69 -2.39 19.84
C LEU A 21 -16.01 -1.16 19.24
N GLY A 22 -16.81 -0.19 18.82
CA GLY A 22 -16.31 1.10 18.34
C GLY A 22 -16.75 1.42 16.92
N ASP A 23 -16.30 2.57 16.46
CA ASP A 23 -16.56 3.03 15.10
C ASP A 23 -15.63 2.32 14.13
N VAL A 24 -16.13 2.09 12.92
CA VAL A 24 -15.32 1.59 11.79
C VAL A 24 -15.15 2.69 10.76
N MET A 25 -13.93 2.84 10.27
CA MET A 25 -13.56 3.65 9.12
C MET A 25 -12.89 2.74 8.11
N ILE A 26 -13.37 2.73 6.87
CA ILE A 26 -12.74 2.00 5.78
C ILE A 26 -11.95 3.03 4.98
N TRP A 27 -10.65 2.85 4.93
CA TRP A 27 -9.72 3.66 4.17
C TRP A 27 -9.65 3.11 2.75
N ARG A 28 -10.17 3.84 1.77
CA ARG A 28 -10.27 3.43 0.36
C ARG A 28 -9.36 4.25 -0.52
N GLU A 29 -8.07 4.15 -0.26
CA GLU A 29 -7.04 4.85 -1.04
C GLU A 29 -5.98 3.88 -1.55
N CYS A 30 -5.47 4.17 -2.74
CA CYS A 30 -4.41 3.43 -3.41
C CYS A 30 -3.21 4.37 -3.56
N LEU A 31 -2.57 4.71 -2.43
CA LEU A 31 -1.43 5.64 -2.42
C LEU A 31 -0.14 5.04 -3.01
N VAL A 32 -0.18 3.79 -3.46
CA VAL A 32 0.90 3.18 -4.25
C VAL A 32 0.90 3.58 -5.71
N GLU A 33 -0.20 4.14 -6.20
CA GLU A 33 -0.35 4.63 -7.57
C GLU A 33 -0.86 6.07 -7.60
N GLY A 34 -0.72 6.71 -8.77
CA GLY A 34 -1.18 8.08 -9.01
C GLY A 34 -0.34 9.15 -8.30
N PRO A 35 -0.70 10.43 -8.49
CA PRO A 35 0.00 11.55 -7.87
C PRO A 35 -0.21 11.54 -6.35
N VAL A 36 0.87 11.66 -5.59
CA VAL A 36 0.85 11.75 -4.11
C VAL A 36 1.67 12.93 -3.58
N SER A 37 2.19 13.77 -4.46
CA SER A 37 2.97 14.97 -4.13
C SER A 37 2.14 16.21 -4.44
N ALA A 38 1.93 17.06 -3.44
CA ALA A 38 1.20 18.32 -3.60
C ALA A 38 1.73 19.37 -2.62
N LYS A 39 1.49 20.66 -2.93
CA LYS A 39 1.89 21.79 -2.08
C LYS A 39 0.87 22.08 -1.00
N THR A 40 -0.41 21.83 -1.27
CA THR A 40 -1.50 22.01 -0.30
C THR A 40 -2.35 20.76 -0.19
N ASP A 41 -3.18 20.69 0.85
CA ASP A 41 -4.09 19.57 1.06
C ASP A 41 -5.22 19.57 0.02
N GLU A 42 -5.68 20.74 -0.38
CA GLU A 42 -6.69 20.90 -1.43
C GLU A 42 -6.17 20.37 -2.77
N GLU A 43 -4.94 20.76 -3.16
CA GLU A 43 -4.29 20.26 -4.36
C GLU A 43 -4.10 18.74 -4.29
N PHE A 44 -3.69 18.22 -3.13
CA PHE A 44 -3.55 16.77 -2.93
C PHE A 44 -4.88 16.06 -3.22
N TRP A 45 -5.96 16.48 -2.58
CA TRP A 45 -7.25 15.80 -2.71
C TRP A 45 -7.89 15.97 -4.09
N GLU A 46 -7.67 17.10 -4.77
CA GLU A 46 -8.09 17.29 -6.16
C GLU A 46 -7.37 16.31 -7.09
N GLN A 47 -6.03 16.22 -7.00
CA GLN A 47 -5.25 15.29 -7.81
C GLN A 47 -5.62 13.83 -7.54
N ARG A 48 -5.82 13.46 -6.26
CA ARG A 48 -6.27 12.12 -5.89
C ARG A 48 -7.65 11.81 -6.46
N SER A 49 -8.60 12.74 -6.31
CA SER A 49 -9.95 12.55 -6.85
C SER A 49 -9.93 12.34 -8.35
N ASN A 50 -9.19 13.16 -9.10
CA ASN A 50 -9.09 13.05 -10.56
C ASN A 50 -8.50 11.68 -10.95
N TYR A 51 -7.39 11.30 -10.34
CA TYR A 51 -6.73 10.03 -10.62
C TYR A 51 -7.64 8.82 -10.34
N ILE A 52 -8.29 8.80 -9.18
CA ILE A 52 -9.17 7.69 -8.80
C ILE A 52 -10.39 7.61 -9.73
N CYS A 53 -10.99 8.75 -10.08
CA CYS A 53 -12.16 8.77 -10.97
C CYS A 53 -11.80 8.26 -12.38
N GLU A 54 -10.67 8.72 -12.93
CA GLU A 54 -10.20 8.32 -14.26
C GLU A 54 -9.77 6.85 -14.31
N THR A 55 -9.05 6.37 -13.29
CA THR A 55 -8.44 5.03 -13.30
C THR A 55 -9.44 3.94 -12.92
N TYR A 56 -10.30 4.20 -11.92
CA TYR A 56 -11.16 3.18 -11.31
C TYR A 56 -12.65 3.38 -11.61
N GLN A 57 -12.99 4.34 -12.47
CA GLN A 57 -14.37 4.61 -12.91
C GLN A 57 -15.32 4.93 -11.74
N VAL A 58 -14.78 5.53 -10.69
CA VAL A 58 -15.53 6.04 -9.52
C VAL A 58 -15.98 7.46 -9.81
N THR A 59 -17.17 7.86 -9.35
CA THR A 59 -17.60 9.26 -9.48
C THR A 59 -16.93 10.15 -8.43
N ASN A 60 -16.79 11.45 -8.72
CA ASN A 60 -16.25 12.42 -7.76
C ASN A 60 -17.06 12.45 -6.44
N GLU A 61 -18.40 12.35 -6.54
CA GLU A 61 -19.29 12.29 -5.37
C GLU A 61 -19.06 11.04 -4.52
N GLU A 62 -18.95 9.86 -5.14
CA GLU A 62 -18.65 8.62 -4.43
C GLU A 62 -17.28 8.69 -3.75
N TYR A 63 -16.25 9.18 -4.45
CA TYR A 63 -14.92 9.34 -3.89
C TYR A 63 -14.93 10.30 -2.68
N HIS A 64 -15.58 11.45 -2.81
CA HIS A 64 -15.73 12.41 -1.72
C HIS A 64 -16.41 11.76 -0.50
N HIS A 65 -17.53 11.07 -0.71
CA HIS A 65 -18.26 10.43 0.38
C HIS A 65 -17.47 9.28 1.04
N GLN A 66 -16.75 8.49 0.25
CA GLN A 66 -16.08 7.28 0.72
C GLN A 66 -14.71 7.53 1.33
N VAL A 67 -14.01 8.60 0.92
CA VAL A 67 -12.64 8.91 1.36
C VAL A 67 -12.59 10.24 2.11
N ILE A 68 -12.93 11.34 1.44
CA ILE A 68 -12.74 12.70 1.96
C ILE A 68 -13.56 12.94 3.22
N GLU A 69 -14.86 12.61 3.19
CA GLU A 69 -15.72 12.71 4.36
C GLU A 69 -15.29 11.79 5.51
N LYS A 70 -14.45 10.78 5.27
CA LYS A 70 -13.98 9.88 6.34
C LYS A 70 -12.75 10.44 7.06
N LEU A 71 -12.03 11.39 6.45
CA LEU A 71 -10.84 12.04 7.02
C LEU A 71 -11.11 12.69 8.37
N TYR A 72 -12.30 13.26 8.60
CA TYR A 72 -12.62 13.92 9.86
C TYR A 72 -12.35 13.00 11.07
N LYS A 73 -12.49 11.67 10.93
CA LYS A 73 -12.25 10.72 12.03
C LYS A 73 -10.77 10.68 12.43
N ILE A 74 -9.86 10.78 11.46
CA ILE A 74 -8.41 10.79 11.67
C ILE A 74 -7.91 12.18 12.07
N GLU A 75 -8.55 13.24 11.56
CA GLU A 75 -8.22 14.63 11.89
C GLU A 75 -8.74 15.09 13.26
N ASN A 76 -9.57 14.27 13.91
CA ASN A 76 -10.08 14.51 15.25
C ASN A 76 -9.79 13.33 16.19
N PRO A 77 -8.51 12.93 16.35
CA PRO A 77 -8.16 11.70 17.06
C PRO A 77 -8.56 11.73 18.53
N ALA A 78 -8.52 12.91 19.17
CA ALA A 78 -8.88 13.12 20.58
C ALA A 78 -10.34 12.77 20.95
N ARG A 79 -11.21 12.49 19.97
CA ARG A 79 -12.57 11.96 20.22
C ARG A 79 -12.54 10.49 20.65
N TYR A 80 -11.44 9.79 20.35
CA TYR A 80 -11.28 8.38 20.61
C TYR A 80 -10.27 8.16 21.73
N SER A 81 -10.54 7.21 22.60
CA SER A 81 -9.58 6.73 23.59
C SER A 81 -8.55 5.79 22.96
N GLU A 82 -8.94 5.10 21.87
CA GLU A 82 -8.13 4.13 21.17
C GLU A 82 -8.39 4.21 19.65
N ILE A 83 -7.33 4.17 18.84
CA ILE A 83 -7.37 4.03 17.39
C ILE A 83 -6.59 2.78 17.00
N ASN A 84 -7.23 1.86 16.28
CA ASN A 84 -6.63 0.60 15.82
C ASN A 84 -6.51 0.62 14.30
N LEU A 85 -5.28 0.61 13.81
CA LEU A 85 -4.93 0.64 12.41
C LEU A 85 -4.75 -0.80 11.92
N TRP A 86 -5.63 -1.31 11.07
CA TRP A 86 -5.56 -2.66 10.50
C TRP A 86 -4.90 -2.60 9.12
N PHE A 87 -3.59 -2.83 9.10
CA PHE A 87 -2.75 -2.74 7.92
C PHE A 87 -1.77 -3.92 7.89
N GLU A 88 -1.51 -4.44 6.70
CA GLU A 88 -0.58 -5.54 6.47
C GLU A 88 0.83 -5.01 6.22
N PHE A 89 1.74 -5.91 5.86
CA PHE A 89 3.16 -5.59 5.74
C PHE A 89 3.62 -5.22 4.34
N ASP A 90 2.79 -5.40 3.31
CA ASP A 90 3.16 -5.06 1.93
C ASP A 90 3.25 -3.53 1.68
N LEU A 91 3.74 -3.15 0.49
CA LEU A 91 3.88 -1.75 0.11
C LEU A 91 2.55 -1.01 0.02
N PHE A 92 1.48 -1.64 -0.47
CA PHE A 92 0.14 -1.05 -0.54
C PHE A 92 -0.35 -0.62 0.83
N CYS A 93 -0.26 -1.52 1.81
CA CYS A 93 -0.63 -1.26 3.19
C CYS A 93 0.29 -0.24 3.84
N GLN A 94 1.60 -0.35 3.68
CA GLN A 94 2.54 0.57 4.34
C GLN A 94 2.45 2.00 3.79
N ALA A 95 2.27 2.21 2.49
CA ALA A 95 2.07 3.56 1.93
C ALA A 95 0.85 4.25 2.56
N ASN A 96 -0.26 3.52 2.69
CA ASN A 96 -1.48 4.01 3.33
C ASN A 96 -1.31 4.19 4.85
N LEU A 97 -0.63 3.28 5.53
CA LEU A 97 -0.33 3.39 6.95
C LEU A 97 0.47 4.66 7.24
N PHE A 98 1.57 4.90 6.52
CA PHE A 98 2.43 6.06 6.76
C PHE A 98 1.73 7.39 6.45
N PHE A 99 0.83 7.43 5.47
CA PHE A 99 -0.06 8.56 5.28
C PHE A 99 -0.93 8.81 6.52
N ILE A 100 -1.59 7.78 7.05
CA ILE A 100 -2.45 7.91 8.24
C ILE A 100 -1.63 8.33 9.46
N LEU A 101 -0.44 7.76 9.67
CA LEU A 101 0.45 8.15 10.77
C LEU A 101 0.87 9.62 10.67
N GLN A 102 1.21 10.07 9.46
CA GLN A 102 1.53 11.48 9.22
C GLN A 102 0.35 12.40 9.52
N ARG A 103 -0.87 12.00 9.15
CA ARG A 103 -2.09 12.75 9.47
C ARG A 103 -2.31 12.82 10.98
N LEU A 104 -2.23 11.68 11.67
CA LEU A 104 -2.39 11.62 13.13
C LEU A 104 -1.33 12.47 13.86
N ALA A 105 -0.09 12.50 13.36
CA ALA A 105 1.01 13.28 13.93
C ALA A 105 0.78 14.81 13.88
N LYS A 106 -0.08 15.31 12.97
CA LYS A 106 -0.44 16.73 12.89
C LYS A 106 -1.37 17.20 14.02
N HIS A 107 -1.95 16.28 14.79
CA HIS A 107 -2.98 16.59 15.78
C HIS A 107 -2.56 16.17 17.19
N THR A 108 -3.10 16.87 18.19
CA THR A 108 -2.89 16.50 19.60
C THR A 108 -3.70 15.25 19.94
N LEU A 109 -3.01 14.17 20.32
CA LEU A 109 -3.65 12.90 20.68
C LEU A 109 -4.31 12.92 22.07
N ASN A 110 -3.87 13.79 22.99
CA ASN A 110 -4.37 13.84 24.37
C ASN A 110 -4.33 12.46 25.08
N HIS A 111 -5.48 11.81 25.19
CA HIS A 111 -5.66 10.51 25.84
C HIS A 111 -5.77 9.34 24.83
N THR A 112 -5.70 9.63 23.53
CA THR A 112 -5.82 8.65 22.47
C THR A 112 -4.57 7.80 22.37
N THR A 113 -4.76 6.49 22.47
CA THR A 113 -3.71 5.49 22.22
C THR A 113 -3.86 4.95 20.80
N ILE A 114 -2.75 4.77 20.08
CA ILE A 114 -2.76 4.26 18.70
C ILE A 114 -2.10 2.88 18.69
N TYR A 115 -2.77 1.92 18.06
CA TYR A 115 -2.25 0.58 17.85
C TYR A 115 -2.21 0.23 16.37
N TRP A 116 -1.19 -0.53 15.97
CA TRP A 116 -1.14 -1.22 14.69
C TRP A 116 -1.54 -2.67 14.90
N VAL A 117 -2.63 -3.08 14.27
CA VAL A 117 -3.07 -4.47 14.21
C VAL A 117 -2.47 -5.10 12.96
N GLN A 118 -1.54 -6.02 13.18
CA GLN A 118 -0.76 -6.69 12.14
C GLN A 118 -1.19 -8.15 12.01
N PRO A 119 -1.10 -8.75 10.82
CA PRO A 119 -1.21 -10.20 10.69
C PRO A 119 0.01 -10.89 11.33
N GLU A 120 -0.10 -12.19 11.55
CA GLU A 120 1.06 -13.01 11.92
C GLU A 120 1.79 -13.41 10.64
N GLN A 121 3.02 -12.93 10.50
CA GLN A 121 3.89 -13.20 9.34
C GLN A 121 5.33 -13.34 9.83
N GLN A 122 6.00 -14.43 9.43
CA GLN A 122 7.35 -14.75 9.87
C GLN A 122 8.43 -14.12 8.99
N SER A 123 8.11 -13.83 7.72
CA SER A 123 9.04 -13.18 6.79
C SER A 123 8.31 -12.38 5.72
N VAL A 124 8.95 -11.36 5.17
CA VAL A 124 8.40 -10.54 4.07
C VAL A 124 8.08 -11.35 2.80
N ASN A 125 8.71 -12.50 2.61
CA ASN A 125 8.50 -13.38 1.45
C ASN A 125 7.39 -14.42 1.68
N GLU A 126 6.86 -14.51 2.90
CA GLU A 126 5.71 -15.36 3.17
C GLU A 126 4.48 -14.77 2.49
N TYR A 127 3.88 -15.54 1.58
CA TYR A 127 2.66 -15.14 0.92
C TYR A 127 1.51 -15.04 1.93
N PHE A 128 1.14 -13.82 2.28
CA PHE A 128 -0.06 -13.55 3.06
C PHE A 128 -1.19 -13.15 2.11
N SER A 129 -2.23 -14.00 2.01
CA SER A 129 -3.39 -13.77 1.14
C SER A 129 -4.35 -12.66 1.63
N GLY A 130 -3.91 -11.84 2.57
CA GLY A 130 -4.66 -10.72 3.12
C GLY A 130 -5.64 -11.07 4.26
N PHE A 131 -6.04 -10.05 5.00
CA PHE A 131 -7.01 -10.11 6.10
C PHE A 131 -8.37 -10.68 5.68
N GLY A 132 -8.75 -10.54 4.40
CA GLY A 132 -10.01 -11.07 3.86
C GLY A 132 -10.14 -12.59 3.99
N ASN A 133 -9.02 -13.31 4.04
CA ASN A 133 -8.99 -14.78 4.17
C ASN A 133 -8.81 -15.26 5.62
N THR A 134 -8.74 -14.35 6.58
CA THR A 134 -8.55 -14.68 8.00
C THR A 134 -9.87 -14.99 8.69
N ASN A 135 -9.87 -15.98 9.59
CA ASN A 135 -11.05 -16.33 10.36
C ASN A 135 -11.19 -15.47 11.63
N ASN A 136 -12.37 -15.52 12.27
CA ASN A 136 -12.69 -14.70 13.44
C ASN A 136 -11.74 -14.93 14.64
N GLN A 137 -11.20 -16.15 14.81
CA GLN A 137 -10.26 -16.44 15.89
C GLN A 137 -8.91 -15.77 15.62
N GLN A 138 -8.40 -15.86 14.39
CA GLN A 138 -7.17 -15.18 13.98
C GLN A 138 -7.29 -13.67 14.15
N LEU A 139 -8.40 -13.06 13.70
CA LEU A 139 -8.63 -11.61 13.88
C LEU A 139 -8.62 -11.17 15.34
N ARG A 140 -9.21 -11.98 16.24
CA ARG A 140 -9.15 -11.72 17.69
C ARG A 140 -7.73 -11.85 18.24
N THR A 141 -6.95 -12.81 17.76
CA THR A 141 -5.54 -12.95 18.12
C THR A 141 -4.74 -11.74 17.66
N TYR A 142 -4.86 -11.32 16.40
CA TYR A 142 -4.18 -10.13 15.87
C TYR A 142 -4.54 -8.88 16.66
N PHE A 143 -5.83 -8.69 16.95
CA PHE A 143 -6.28 -7.57 17.78
C PHE A 143 -5.70 -7.60 19.20
N SER A 144 -5.59 -8.79 19.80
CA SER A 144 -5.02 -8.95 21.15
C SER A 144 -3.51 -8.71 21.17
N ASN A 145 -2.82 -9.02 20.06
CA ASN A 145 -1.37 -8.86 19.88
C ASN A 145 -0.98 -7.53 19.22
N ARG A 146 -1.93 -6.60 19.06
CA ARG A 146 -1.71 -5.31 18.40
C ARG A 146 -0.56 -4.54 19.05
N LEU A 147 0.21 -3.88 18.20
CA LEU A 147 1.43 -3.19 18.58
C LEU A 147 1.14 -1.74 18.94
N LEU A 148 1.62 -1.28 20.11
CA LEU A 148 1.49 0.11 20.52
C LEU A 148 2.41 1.01 19.67
N LEU A 149 1.83 2.03 19.04
CA LEU A 149 2.59 3.07 18.34
C LEU A 149 2.84 4.28 19.24
N THR A 150 4.10 4.67 19.32
CA THR A 150 4.58 5.80 20.11
C THR A 150 4.68 7.08 19.28
N SER A 151 4.94 8.22 19.94
CA SER A 151 5.24 9.48 19.23
C SER A 151 6.44 9.36 18.30
N THR A 152 7.43 8.52 18.64
CA THR A 152 8.59 8.24 17.80
C THR A 152 8.17 7.51 16.51
N ASP A 153 7.24 6.55 16.61
CA ASP A 153 6.73 5.83 15.45
C ASP A 153 5.92 6.74 14.52
N LEU A 154 5.11 7.64 15.08
CA LEU A 154 4.40 8.67 14.31
C LEU A 154 5.36 9.64 13.61
N GLY A 155 6.43 10.05 14.31
CA GLY A 155 7.49 10.89 13.74
C GLY A 155 8.26 10.19 12.62
N PHE A 156 8.51 8.88 12.75
CA PHE A 156 9.09 8.07 11.69
C PHE A 156 8.13 7.96 10.49
N GLY A 157 6.85 7.68 10.74
CA GLY A 157 5.85 7.60 9.67
C GLY A 157 5.70 8.91 8.89
N THR A 158 5.78 10.06 9.56
CA THR A 158 5.84 11.37 8.90
C THR A 158 7.03 11.50 7.94
N GLN A 159 8.23 11.13 8.40
CA GLN A 159 9.45 11.19 7.57
C GLN A 159 9.37 10.25 6.36
N VAL A 160 8.87 9.04 6.56
CA VAL A 160 8.66 8.07 5.48
C VAL A 160 7.67 8.61 4.46
N TRP A 161 6.50 9.10 4.91
CA TRP A 161 5.49 9.65 4.00
C TRP A 161 6.03 10.82 3.19
N GLU A 162 6.72 11.77 3.83
CA GLU A 162 7.32 12.91 3.12
C GLU A 162 8.36 12.47 2.10
N ALA A 163 9.21 11.51 2.45
CA ALA A 163 10.22 10.98 1.54
C ALA A 163 9.59 10.23 0.36
N TYR A 164 8.56 9.43 0.63
CA TYR A 164 7.78 8.68 -0.36
C TYR A 164 7.03 9.62 -1.31
N ALA A 165 6.21 10.53 -0.77
CA ALA A 165 5.38 11.45 -1.54
C ALA A 165 6.23 12.36 -2.44
N GLN A 166 7.39 12.82 -1.97
CA GLN A 166 8.28 13.70 -2.72
C GLN A 166 9.35 12.96 -3.54
N ASN A 167 9.25 11.63 -3.63
CA ASN A 167 10.22 10.76 -4.34
C ASN A 167 11.69 11.01 -3.93
N LYS A 168 11.94 11.27 -2.63
CA LYS A 168 13.28 11.49 -2.07
C LYS A 168 13.98 10.15 -1.86
N LYS A 169 14.43 9.52 -2.96
CA LYS A 169 15.06 8.19 -2.95
C LYS A 169 16.20 8.04 -1.95
N ASN A 170 17.09 9.05 -1.85
CA ASN A 170 18.22 9.03 -0.90
C ASN A 170 17.74 8.97 0.56
N LEU A 171 16.73 9.77 0.90
CA LEU A 171 16.17 9.77 2.26
C LEU A 171 15.47 8.45 2.57
N LEU A 172 14.72 7.88 1.63
CA LEU A 172 14.15 6.54 1.80
C LEU A 172 15.25 5.49 2.01
N HIS A 173 16.33 5.54 1.24
CA HIS A 173 17.45 4.63 1.41
C HIS A 173 18.08 4.73 2.80
N GLU A 174 18.30 5.96 3.31
CA GLU A 174 18.76 6.20 4.68
C GLU A 174 17.81 5.62 5.72
N LEU A 175 16.49 5.87 5.60
CA LEU A 175 15.47 5.35 6.50
C LEU A 175 15.45 3.81 6.54
N THR A 176 15.70 3.13 5.40
CA THR A 176 15.75 1.66 5.35
C THR A 176 16.97 1.06 6.04
N SER A 177 17.97 1.88 6.40
CA SER A 177 19.20 1.39 7.04
C SER A 177 19.01 1.12 8.53
N ASN A 178 18.07 1.81 9.18
CA ASN A 178 17.80 1.65 10.62
C ASN A 178 16.33 2.00 10.95
N PRO A 179 15.35 1.19 10.52
CA PRO A 179 13.94 1.42 10.88
C PRO A 179 13.71 1.18 12.38
N PRO A 180 12.70 1.83 12.99
CA PRO A 180 12.28 1.50 14.34
C PRO A 180 11.83 0.03 14.46
N PRO A 181 12.00 -0.62 15.62
CA PRO A 181 11.67 -2.04 15.80
C PRO A 181 10.21 -2.39 15.46
N ASN A 182 9.30 -1.43 15.64
CA ASN A 182 7.87 -1.61 15.33
C ASN A 182 7.59 -1.80 13.83
N PHE A 183 8.52 -1.38 12.96
CA PHE A 183 8.40 -1.49 11.50
C PHE A 183 9.40 -2.51 10.94
N HIS A 184 9.40 -3.72 11.49
CA HIS A 184 10.39 -4.78 11.22
C HIS A 184 10.52 -5.24 9.75
N PHE A 185 9.53 -5.02 8.88
CA PHE A 185 9.61 -5.32 7.43
C PHE A 185 9.73 -4.07 6.55
N PHE A 186 9.88 -2.89 7.16
CA PHE A 186 9.97 -1.63 6.41
C PHE A 186 11.15 -1.63 5.44
N ALA A 187 12.31 -2.10 5.88
CA ALA A 187 13.53 -2.02 5.08
C ALA A 187 13.40 -2.81 3.77
N GLU A 188 12.86 -4.02 3.84
CA GLU A 188 12.63 -4.89 2.69
C GLU A 188 11.59 -4.30 1.74
N VAL A 189 10.47 -3.83 2.28
CA VAL A 189 9.35 -3.29 1.50
C VAL A 189 9.74 -1.99 0.78
N PHE A 190 10.44 -1.09 1.46
CA PHE A 190 10.86 0.17 0.86
C PHE A 190 12.08 0.03 -0.05
N ARG A 191 12.92 -1.00 0.13
CA ARG A 191 13.91 -1.38 -0.90
C ARG A 191 13.21 -1.89 -2.17
N ALA A 192 12.17 -2.70 -2.04
CA ALA A 192 11.37 -3.13 -3.19
C ALA A 192 10.68 -1.93 -3.88
N HIS A 193 10.19 -0.95 -3.10
CA HIS A 193 9.70 0.32 -3.64
C HIS A 193 10.77 1.07 -4.43
N LEU A 194 11.98 1.22 -3.89
CA LEU A 194 13.08 1.89 -4.61
C LEU A 194 13.42 1.19 -5.94
N GLN A 195 13.29 -0.14 -6.00
CA GLN A 195 13.50 -0.95 -7.20
C GLN A 195 12.33 -0.92 -8.21
N ARG A 196 11.18 -0.36 -7.82
CA ARG A 196 10.02 -0.18 -8.72
C ARG A 196 10.11 1.10 -9.54
N SER A 197 11.01 2.01 -9.16
CA SER A 197 11.25 3.27 -9.87
C SER A 197 12.49 3.14 -10.74
N ASN A 198 12.38 3.47 -12.02
CA ASN A 198 13.53 3.56 -12.91
C ASN A 198 13.92 5.02 -13.17
N ASP A 199 15.22 5.27 -13.23
CA ASP A 199 15.76 6.53 -13.73
C ASP A 199 15.94 6.50 -15.27
N ASP A 200 15.96 5.30 -15.87
CA ASP A 200 15.99 5.07 -17.32
C ASP A 200 14.71 4.35 -17.78
N GLU A 201 13.84 5.06 -18.49
CA GLU A 201 12.57 4.54 -19.03
C GLU A 201 12.76 3.41 -20.06
N SER A 202 13.97 3.28 -20.63
CA SER A 202 14.32 2.23 -21.58
C SER A 202 14.78 0.92 -20.90
N SER A 203 14.84 0.91 -19.56
CA SER A 203 15.12 -0.25 -18.73
C SER A 203 13.85 -0.71 -18.04
N ALA A 204 13.70 -2.02 -17.82
CA ALA A 204 12.58 -2.56 -17.05
C ALA A 204 12.87 -2.50 -15.55
N ASN A 205 11.93 -1.99 -14.75
CA ASN A 205 12.04 -1.96 -13.29
C ASN A 205 11.80 -3.36 -12.71
N ARG A 206 11.88 -3.55 -11.39
CA ARG A 206 11.68 -4.88 -10.79
C ARG A 206 10.34 -5.51 -11.15
N ILE A 207 9.24 -4.76 -11.09
CA ILE A 207 7.89 -5.26 -11.42
C ILE A 207 7.81 -5.62 -12.90
N GLU A 208 8.25 -4.73 -13.77
CA GLU A 208 8.25 -4.93 -15.22
C GLU A 208 9.10 -6.15 -15.60
N LYS A 209 10.30 -6.29 -15.04
CA LYS A 209 11.17 -7.45 -15.26
C LYS A 209 10.50 -8.75 -14.87
N ARG A 210 9.82 -8.80 -13.71
CA ARG A 210 9.14 -10.01 -13.25
C ARG A 210 8.00 -10.43 -14.17
N LEU A 211 7.24 -9.47 -14.68
CA LEU A 211 6.19 -9.74 -15.67
C LEU A 211 6.81 -10.24 -17.00
N LEU A 212 7.87 -9.58 -17.49
CA LEU A 212 8.58 -10.00 -18.70
C LEU A 212 9.21 -11.40 -18.56
N GLU A 213 9.80 -11.72 -17.41
CA GLU A 213 10.34 -13.04 -17.08
C GLU A 213 9.25 -14.12 -17.06
N ALA A 214 8.10 -13.84 -16.44
CA ALA A 214 6.98 -14.76 -16.40
C ALA A 214 6.42 -15.05 -17.81
N ILE A 215 6.29 -14.00 -18.64
CA ILE A 215 5.90 -14.09 -20.05
C ILE A 215 6.92 -14.92 -20.84
N LYS A 216 8.21 -14.63 -20.71
CA LYS A 216 9.30 -15.39 -21.34
C LYS A 216 9.27 -16.88 -21.00
N ASN A 217 8.88 -17.20 -19.77
CA ASN A 217 8.73 -18.56 -19.27
C ASN A 217 7.38 -19.21 -19.67
N GLY A 218 6.68 -18.66 -20.66
CA GLY A 218 5.51 -19.29 -21.29
C GLY A 218 4.29 -19.33 -20.39
N VAL A 219 3.91 -18.20 -19.78
CA VAL A 219 2.55 -18.03 -19.26
C VAL A 219 1.55 -18.07 -20.43
N ASP A 220 0.45 -18.80 -20.26
CA ASP A 220 -0.59 -19.03 -21.26
C ASP A 220 -1.86 -18.20 -21.05
N SER A 221 -2.01 -17.50 -19.91
CA SER A 221 -3.14 -16.61 -19.66
C SER A 221 -2.78 -15.42 -18.76
N GLU A 222 -3.56 -14.34 -18.85
CA GLU A 222 -3.39 -13.17 -17.97
C GLU A 222 -3.58 -13.55 -16.49
N ILE A 223 -4.52 -14.45 -16.20
CA ILE A 223 -4.77 -14.94 -14.84
C ILE A 223 -3.54 -15.67 -14.29
N ASP A 224 -2.91 -16.52 -15.10
CA ASP A 224 -1.69 -17.22 -14.69
C ASP A 224 -0.50 -16.26 -14.53
N LEU A 225 -0.45 -15.18 -15.32
CA LEU A 225 0.54 -14.12 -15.15
C LEU A 225 0.38 -13.44 -13.78
N LEU A 226 -0.85 -13.07 -13.42
CA LEU A 226 -1.16 -12.46 -12.13
C LEU A 226 -0.76 -13.37 -10.96
N HIS A 227 -1.11 -14.66 -11.02
CA HIS A 227 -0.71 -15.62 -10.00
C HIS A 227 0.81 -15.74 -9.86
N ARG A 228 1.55 -15.92 -10.97
CA ARG A 228 3.01 -15.99 -10.94
C ARG A 228 3.65 -14.70 -10.41
N PHE A 229 3.05 -13.54 -10.71
CA PHE A 229 3.48 -12.27 -10.15
C PHE A 229 3.31 -12.26 -8.63
N TRP A 230 2.14 -12.61 -8.10
CA TRP A 230 1.92 -12.60 -6.65
C TRP A 230 2.74 -13.64 -5.88
N GLU A 231 3.03 -14.80 -6.48
CA GLU A 231 3.92 -15.80 -5.90
C GLU A 231 5.34 -15.26 -5.66
N THR A 232 5.80 -14.31 -6.47
CA THR A 232 7.18 -13.80 -6.44
C THR A 232 7.31 -12.38 -5.92
N GLU A 233 6.24 -11.59 -5.99
CA GLU A 233 6.25 -10.14 -5.76
C GLU A 233 5.08 -9.66 -4.87
N SER A 234 4.53 -10.54 -4.03
CA SER A 234 3.53 -10.21 -3.00
C SER A 234 3.94 -9.08 -2.05
N ILE A 235 5.24 -8.81 -1.91
CA ILE A 235 5.79 -7.67 -1.15
C ILE A 235 5.18 -6.31 -1.54
N TYR A 236 4.64 -6.18 -2.76
CA TYR A 236 4.02 -4.94 -3.21
C TYR A 236 2.54 -4.78 -2.82
N GLY A 237 1.83 -5.88 -2.53
CA GLY A 237 0.40 -5.82 -2.20
C GLY A 237 -0.50 -5.31 -3.32
N LEU A 238 -0.07 -5.45 -4.59
CA LEU A 238 -0.83 -4.99 -5.75
C LEU A 238 -1.97 -5.97 -6.05
N GLY A 239 -3.18 -5.45 -6.25
CA GLY A 239 -4.30 -6.21 -6.78
C GLY A 239 -4.30 -6.28 -8.30
N ASP A 240 -5.29 -7.00 -8.85
CA ASP A 240 -5.43 -7.31 -10.28
C ASP A 240 -5.31 -6.05 -11.14
N LEU A 241 -6.06 -4.99 -10.80
CA LEU A 241 -6.10 -3.75 -11.57
C LEU A 241 -4.72 -3.07 -11.67
N GLN A 242 -3.95 -3.08 -10.57
CA GLN A 242 -2.61 -2.48 -10.56
C GLN A 242 -1.64 -3.29 -11.42
N VAL A 243 -1.68 -4.61 -11.33
CA VAL A 243 -0.81 -5.47 -12.17
C VAL A 243 -1.21 -5.38 -13.64
N VAL A 244 -2.51 -5.33 -13.94
CA VAL A 244 -3.03 -5.10 -15.30
C VAL A 244 -2.57 -3.76 -15.86
N ASN A 245 -2.53 -2.69 -15.05
CA ASN A 245 -1.96 -1.41 -15.48
C ASN A 245 -0.48 -1.55 -15.87
N TYR A 246 0.32 -2.31 -15.12
CA TYR A 246 1.69 -2.63 -15.52
C TYR A 246 1.74 -3.39 -16.85
N ILE A 247 0.91 -4.42 -17.04
CA ILE A 247 0.85 -5.19 -18.29
C ILE A 247 0.49 -4.28 -19.49
N ASN A 248 -0.50 -3.41 -19.33
CA ASN A 248 -0.89 -2.42 -20.35
C ASN A 248 0.27 -1.47 -20.68
N ASN A 249 1.04 -1.04 -19.68
CA ASN A 249 2.22 -0.21 -19.90
C ASN A 249 3.33 -0.95 -20.67
N LEU A 250 3.51 -2.26 -20.43
CA LEU A 250 4.45 -3.08 -21.22
C LEU A 250 4.04 -3.15 -22.70
N GLN A 251 2.74 -3.29 -22.97
CA GLN A 251 2.19 -3.24 -24.34
C GLN A 251 2.41 -1.87 -24.98
N GLN A 252 2.13 -0.77 -24.27
CA GLN A 252 2.34 0.59 -24.77
C GLN A 252 3.81 0.89 -25.09
N LYS A 253 4.74 0.31 -24.32
CA LYS A 253 6.19 0.38 -24.58
C LYS A 253 6.65 -0.50 -25.74
N ASN A 254 5.74 -1.24 -26.38
CA ASN A 254 6.04 -2.26 -27.38
C ASN A 254 7.03 -3.32 -26.87
N TRP A 255 6.98 -3.67 -25.57
CA TRP A 255 7.82 -4.72 -24.98
C TRP A 255 7.16 -6.09 -25.06
N ILE A 256 5.84 -6.13 -25.16
CA ILE A 256 5.05 -7.35 -25.37
C ILE A 256 3.97 -7.11 -26.44
N ASP A 257 3.63 -8.17 -27.18
CA ASP A 257 2.42 -8.26 -28.01
C ASP A 257 1.56 -9.40 -27.46
N GLY A 258 0.44 -9.05 -26.81
CA GLY A 258 -0.29 -10.00 -25.97
C GLY A 258 0.58 -10.54 -24.82
N LEU A 259 0.81 -11.85 -24.80
CA LEU A 259 1.67 -12.55 -23.84
C LEU A 259 2.93 -13.11 -24.53
N GLU A 260 3.46 -12.39 -25.52
CA GLU A 260 4.72 -12.72 -26.18
C GLU A 260 5.68 -11.53 -26.08
N LEU A 261 6.98 -11.80 -25.85
CA LEU A 261 8.01 -10.77 -25.84
C LEU A 261 8.32 -10.28 -27.26
N THR A 262 8.41 -8.97 -27.42
CA THR A 262 8.99 -8.35 -28.63
C THR A 262 10.52 -8.33 -28.55
N SER A 263 11.18 -7.89 -29.63
CA SER A 263 12.63 -7.67 -29.61
C SER A 263 13.04 -6.57 -28.61
N GLU A 264 12.24 -5.51 -28.50
CA GLU A 264 12.42 -4.43 -27.54
C GLU A 264 12.24 -4.91 -26.10
N GLY A 265 11.27 -5.80 -25.86
CA GLY A 265 11.05 -6.43 -24.57
C GLY A 265 12.22 -7.30 -24.12
N GLU A 266 12.80 -8.10 -25.02
CA GLU A 266 14.02 -8.86 -24.74
C GLU A 266 15.20 -7.93 -24.39
N ILE A 267 15.36 -6.80 -25.08
CA ILE A 267 16.41 -5.83 -24.76
C ILE A 267 16.16 -5.22 -23.37
N ALA A 268 14.93 -4.79 -23.08
CA ALA A 268 14.57 -4.18 -21.81
C ALA A 268 14.76 -5.14 -20.62
N LEU A 269 14.41 -6.41 -20.80
CA LEU A 269 14.57 -7.46 -19.80
C LEU A 269 16.05 -7.71 -19.46
N ASN A 270 16.93 -7.74 -20.47
CA ASN A 270 18.34 -8.08 -20.29
C ASN A 270 19.24 -6.90 -19.86
N LYS A 271 18.71 -5.67 -19.78
CA LYS A 271 19.47 -4.52 -19.25
C LYS A 271 19.64 -4.62 -17.72
N ALA A 272 20.87 -4.43 -17.25
CA ALA A 272 21.18 -4.37 -15.81
C ALA A 272 20.52 -3.16 -15.14
N PHE A 273 20.27 -3.29 -13.82
CA PHE A 273 19.85 -2.18 -12.95
C PHE A 273 20.98 -1.19 -12.70
#